data_AF-A0A7U6B3V6-F1
#
_entry.id   AF-A0A7U6B3V6-F1
#
_cell.length_a   1.000
_cell.length_b   1.000
_cell.length_c   1.000
_cell.angle_alpha   90.00
_cell.angle_beta   90.00
_cell.angle_gamma   90.00
#
_symmetry.space_group_name_H-M   'P 1'
#
loop_
_entity.id
_entity.type
_entity.pdbx_description
1 polymer ?
#
loop_
_entity_poly.entity_id
_entity_poly.type
_entity_poly.pdbx_seq_one_letter_code
_entity_poly.pdbx_strand_id
1 'polypeptide(L)'
;MNRYWKSALSAAILALLAACGGDDDDPAGTPTGATPTAYARQFTTDFTRDTDGWTPESSDYTTATAPSGMVVEQRVTDQLGLGYPAGSKALYVSARNNSSDTFVYLKKQLTGFTANTSYTVTFTVNLLTIAPTGCLGAGATPGESVWAVAGAAPAEPKAVTEGSNVKFSLDKGNNGTAGATSVVLGDIGNGRGCSLPQQYTPKLYRNVAGPTVKSDAEGKIWVYLGIDSAYNDLSSVYLQSVTTSFVPVTTS
;
A
#
# COMPACT_ATOMS: atom_id res chain seq x y z
N MET A 1 -53.68 -15.42 -59.00
CA MET A 1 -53.88 -16.32 -57.84
C MET A 1 -53.67 -15.51 -56.56
N ASN A 2 -54.62 -15.64 -55.63
CA ASN A 2 -54.76 -15.10 -54.27
C ASN A 2 -53.59 -14.35 -53.58
N ARG A 3 -53.85 -13.10 -53.14
CA ARG A 3 -53.99 -12.63 -51.73
C ARG A 3 -52.93 -13.17 -50.72
N TYR A 4 -52.15 -12.40 -49.94
CA TYR A 4 -52.53 -11.38 -48.95
C TYR A 4 -51.34 -10.49 -48.47
N TRP A 5 -51.70 -9.29 -48.04
CA TRP A 5 -51.00 -8.21 -47.31
C TRP A 5 -50.26 -8.61 -46.01
N LYS A 6 -49.23 -7.83 -45.66
CA LYS A 6 -49.26 -6.86 -44.53
C LYS A 6 -47.99 -5.98 -44.51
N SER A 7 -48.16 -4.70 -44.81
CA SER A 7 -47.20 -3.63 -44.55
C SER A 7 -47.54 -3.01 -43.19
N ALA A 8 -46.56 -2.85 -42.30
CA ALA A 8 -46.71 -2.12 -41.05
C ALA A 8 -46.11 -0.72 -41.18
N LEU A 9 -46.86 0.24 -40.65
CA LEU A 9 -46.80 1.68 -40.85
C LEU A 9 -45.92 2.36 -39.78
N SER A 10 -45.20 3.41 -40.17
CA SER A 10 -44.47 4.34 -39.30
C SER A 10 -45.37 5.09 -38.30
N ALA A 11 -44.78 5.53 -37.18
CA ALA A 11 -45.12 6.82 -36.57
C ALA A 11 -43.99 7.31 -35.66
N ALA A 12 -43.30 8.38 -36.08
CA ALA A 12 -42.52 9.24 -35.20
C ALA A 12 -43.49 10.20 -34.49
N ILE A 13 -43.37 10.36 -33.18
CA ILE A 13 -44.13 11.36 -32.42
C ILE A 13 -43.12 12.30 -31.76
N LEU A 14 -43.12 13.54 -32.27
CA LEU A 14 -42.60 14.74 -31.63
C LEU A 14 -43.65 15.20 -30.60
N ALA A 15 -43.25 15.52 -29.37
CA ALA A 15 -44.09 16.27 -28.44
C ALA A 15 -43.28 17.41 -27.83
N LEU A 16 -43.75 18.63 -28.08
CA LEU A 16 -43.29 19.88 -27.45
C LEU A 16 -44.21 20.20 -26.26
N LEU A 17 -43.56 20.83 -25.27
CA LEU A 17 -43.94 21.32 -23.95
C LEU A 17 -45.40 21.71 -23.67
N ALA A 18 -45.80 21.48 -22.42
CA ALA A 18 -46.61 22.43 -21.65
C ALA A 18 -46.00 22.57 -20.23
N ALA A 19 -45.65 23.80 -19.87
CA ALA A 19 -45.29 24.23 -18.52
C ALA A 19 -46.49 24.98 -17.92
N CYS A 20 -46.92 24.53 -16.73
CA CYS A 20 -47.66 25.22 -15.66
C CYS A 20 -47.36 24.34 -14.43
N GLY A 21 -46.71 24.78 -13.35
CA GLY A 21 -47.13 25.89 -12.51
C GLY A 21 -48.24 25.41 -11.56
N GLY A 22 -47.88 24.79 -10.43
CA GLY A 22 -48.84 24.36 -9.40
C GLY A 22 -48.25 23.43 -8.34
N ASP A 23 -47.95 24.02 -7.18
CA ASP A 23 -47.89 23.53 -5.80
C ASP A 23 -47.22 22.21 -5.42
N ASP A 24 -46.41 22.34 -4.37
CA ASP A 24 -45.72 21.34 -3.59
C ASP A 24 -46.63 20.20 -3.12
N ASP A 25 -46.46 19.01 -3.70
CA ASP A 25 -46.83 17.74 -3.10
C ASP A 25 -45.90 16.65 -3.66
N ASP A 26 -44.61 16.78 -3.31
CA ASP A 26 -43.66 15.67 -3.47
C ASP A 26 -44.13 14.54 -2.53
N PRO A 27 -44.43 13.32 -3.02
CA PRO A 27 -44.94 12.26 -2.17
C PRO A 27 -43.90 11.91 -1.10
N ALA A 28 -44.19 12.33 0.14
CA ALA A 28 -43.44 12.00 1.32
C ALA A 28 -43.37 10.47 1.46
N GLY A 29 -42.20 9.89 1.19
CA GLY A 29 -41.99 8.46 1.38
C GLY A 29 -40.96 7.79 0.48
N THR A 30 -40.40 8.46 -0.54
CA THR A 30 -39.21 7.90 -1.20
C THR A 30 -38.02 8.13 -0.27
N PRO A 31 -37.37 7.11 0.30
CA PRO A 31 -36.12 7.32 1.00
C PRO A 31 -35.11 7.72 -0.08
N THR A 32 -34.88 9.02 -0.23
CA THR A 32 -33.62 9.51 -0.79
C THR A 32 -32.55 9.01 0.15
N GLY A 33 -32.02 7.82 -0.14
CA GLY A 33 -31.00 7.17 0.66
C GLY A 33 -29.91 8.19 0.92
N ALA A 34 -29.69 8.52 2.20
CA ALA A 34 -28.70 9.51 2.57
C ALA A 34 -27.36 9.13 1.93
N THR A 35 -26.77 10.06 1.19
CA THR A 35 -25.42 9.87 0.63
C THR A 35 -24.48 9.54 1.79
N PRO A 36 -23.79 8.39 1.77
CA PRO A 36 -22.94 8.00 2.90
C PRO A 36 -21.87 9.07 3.13
N THR A 37 -21.81 9.60 4.36
CA THR A 37 -20.81 10.61 4.74
C THR A 37 -19.46 9.93 4.95
N ALA A 38 -18.42 10.44 4.30
CA ALA A 38 -17.05 9.96 4.50
C ALA A 38 -16.48 10.44 5.83
N TYR A 39 -15.74 9.57 6.52
CA TYR A 39 -15.11 9.85 7.82
C TYR A 39 -13.67 9.34 7.86
N ALA A 40 -12.89 9.85 8.79
CA ALA A 40 -11.51 9.41 9.01
C ALA A 40 -11.46 7.95 9.48
N ARG A 41 -10.47 7.20 9.02
CA ARG A 41 -10.27 5.78 9.34
C ARG A 41 -8.85 5.54 9.79
N GLN A 42 -8.67 4.58 10.69
CA GLN A 42 -7.36 4.11 11.10
C GLN A 42 -7.37 2.58 11.19
N PHE A 43 -6.29 1.96 10.71
CA PHE A 43 -6.06 0.53 10.77
C PHE A 43 -4.68 0.28 11.37
N THR A 44 -4.57 -0.66 12.30
CA THR A 44 -3.30 -1.00 12.95
C THR A 44 -3.10 -2.50 12.93
N THR A 45 -1.90 -2.93 12.55
CA THR A 45 -1.42 -4.31 12.66
C THR A 45 -0.17 -4.31 13.55
N ASP A 46 -0.12 -5.17 14.56
CA ASP A 46 1.00 -5.28 15.52
C ASP A 46 1.89 -6.54 15.32
N PHE A 47 1.55 -7.38 14.34
CA PHE A 47 2.29 -8.59 13.95
C PHE A 47 2.65 -9.57 15.09
N THR A 48 2.01 -9.45 16.26
CA THR A 48 2.34 -10.26 17.44
C THR A 48 1.75 -11.66 17.36
N ARG A 49 0.62 -11.83 16.66
CA ARG A 49 -0.14 -13.10 16.59
C ARG A 49 -0.11 -13.78 15.23
N ASP A 50 -0.23 -13.01 14.14
CA ASP A 50 -0.18 -13.47 12.75
C ASP A 50 0.19 -12.30 11.82
N THR A 51 0.08 -12.50 10.50
CA THR A 51 0.31 -11.45 9.50
C THR A 51 -0.90 -10.55 9.26
N ASP A 52 -2.05 -10.78 9.91
CA ASP A 52 -3.28 -10.00 9.80
C ASP A 52 -3.68 -9.73 8.33
N GLY A 53 -3.64 -10.78 7.50
CA GLY A 53 -4.00 -10.72 6.08
C GLY A 53 -3.01 -9.97 5.18
N TRP A 54 -1.88 -9.50 5.70
CA TRP A 54 -0.78 -9.01 4.87
C TRP A 54 -0.12 -10.18 4.13
N THR A 55 0.01 -10.05 2.80
CA THR A 55 0.65 -11.05 1.95
C THR A 55 1.96 -10.51 1.37
N PRO A 56 3.05 -11.31 1.37
CA PRO A 56 4.33 -10.88 0.86
C PRO A 56 4.49 -11.09 -0.64
N GLU A 57 5.24 -10.22 -1.28
CA GLU A 57 5.65 -10.33 -2.68
C GLU A 57 6.95 -9.53 -2.91
N SER A 58 7.55 -9.68 -4.09
CA SER A 58 8.76 -8.94 -4.48
C SER A 58 8.70 -8.47 -5.93
N SER A 59 9.40 -7.39 -6.24
CA SER A 59 9.54 -6.85 -7.59
C SER A 59 10.88 -6.14 -7.79
N ASP A 60 11.05 -5.54 -8.96
CA ASP A 60 12.18 -4.71 -9.38
C ASP A 60 13.47 -5.53 -9.53
N TYR A 61 13.34 -6.56 -10.36
CA TYR A 61 14.42 -7.43 -10.78
C TYR A 61 14.16 -7.98 -12.17
N THR A 62 15.13 -8.71 -12.70
CA THR A 62 14.91 -9.56 -13.88
C THR A 62 14.68 -11.00 -13.44
N THR A 63 14.10 -11.83 -14.30
CA THR A 63 13.95 -13.27 -14.03
C THR A 63 15.27 -13.96 -13.71
N ALA A 64 16.42 -13.43 -14.18
CA ALA A 64 17.75 -13.92 -13.87
C ALA A 64 18.34 -13.36 -12.56
N THR A 65 17.77 -12.28 -12.03
CA THR A 65 18.25 -11.57 -10.84
C THR A 65 17.20 -11.50 -9.72
N ALA A 66 16.25 -12.43 -9.73
CA ALA A 66 15.25 -12.56 -8.68
C ALA A 66 15.92 -12.65 -7.28
N PRO A 67 15.33 -12.05 -6.24
CA PRO A 67 15.90 -12.09 -4.90
C PRO A 67 15.97 -13.53 -4.39
N SER A 68 16.98 -13.79 -3.56
CA SER A 68 17.18 -15.10 -2.94
C SER A 68 17.04 -15.00 -1.42
N GLY A 69 16.71 -16.12 -0.77
CA GLY A 69 16.55 -16.15 0.69
C GLY A 69 15.47 -15.22 1.22
N MET A 70 14.40 -14.98 0.44
CA MET A 70 13.27 -14.18 0.90
C MET A 70 12.56 -14.91 2.04
N VAL A 71 12.39 -14.21 3.17
CA VAL A 71 11.70 -14.70 4.36
C VAL A 71 10.71 -13.66 4.82
N VAL A 72 9.46 -14.09 5.05
CA VAL A 72 8.42 -13.31 5.72
C VAL A 72 7.72 -14.22 6.72
N GLU A 73 8.07 -14.09 7.99
CA GLU A 73 7.53 -14.95 9.05
C GLU A 73 7.58 -14.25 10.42
N GLN A 74 6.73 -14.67 11.35
CA GLN A 74 6.81 -14.16 12.71
C GLN A 74 8.01 -14.76 13.44
N ARG A 75 8.80 -13.90 14.10
CA ARG A 75 9.97 -14.30 14.88
C ARG A 75 9.95 -13.66 16.26
N VAL A 76 10.53 -14.36 17.24
CA VAL A 76 10.67 -13.85 18.60
C VAL A 76 11.72 -12.74 18.66
N THR A 77 11.46 -11.70 19.44
CA THR A 77 12.27 -10.48 19.56
C THR A 77 12.97 -10.32 20.92
N ASP A 78 12.66 -11.18 21.88
CA ASP A 78 13.28 -11.21 23.22
C ASP A 78 14.79 -11.48 23.18
N GLN A 79 15.25 -12.30 22.23
CA GLN A 79 16.67 -12.60 21.98
C GLN A 79 17.47 -11.44 21.35
N LEU A 80 16.82 -10.35 20.94
CA LEU A 80 17.50 -9.23 20.25
C LEU A 80 18.24 -8.27 21.19
N GLY A 81 18.20 -8.51 22.51
CA GLY A 81 18.92 -7.69 23.49
C GLY A 81 18.34 -6.29 23.70
N LEU A 82 17.03 -6.12 23.45
CA LEU A 82 16.31 -4.85 23.55
C LEU A 82 15.36 -4.75 24.75
N GLY A 83 15.36 -5.76 25.63
CA GLY A 83 14.52 -5.78 26.83
C GLY A 83 13.04 -6.09 26.55
N TYR A 84 12.71 -6.68 25.39
CA TYR A 84 11.36 -7.17 25.13
C TYR A 84 11.01 -8.36 26.04
N PRO A 85 9.78 -8.43 26.57
CA PRO A 85 9.32 -9.59 27.33
C PRO A 85 9.50 -10.90 26.57
N ALA A 86 9.75 -11.99 27.30
CA ALA A 86 9.89 -13.33 26.72
C ALA A 86 8.66 -13.70 25.87
N GLY A 87 8.90 -14.22 24.68
CA GLY A 87 7.85 -14.58 23.72
C GLY A 87 7.27 -13.41 22.91
N SER A 88 7.78 -12.18 23.07
CA SER A 88 7.45 -11.06 22.17
C SER A 88 7.80 -11.41 20.73
N LYS A 89 6.94 -11.05 19.77
CA LYS A 89 7.10 -11.36 18.35
C LYS A 89 6.91 -10.13 17.47
N ALA A 90 7.51 -10.19 16.29
CA ALA A 90 7.32 -9.23 15.20
C ALA A 90 7.43 -9.97 13.85
N LEU A 91 7.00 -9.34 12.77
CA LEU A 91 7.13 -9.92 11.43
C LEU A 91 8.53 -9.66 10.89
N TYR A 92 9.33 -10.71 10.74
CA TYR A 92 10.64 -10.61 10.12
C TYR A 92 10.49 -10.62 8.60
N VAL A 93 11.04 -9.60 7.95
CA VAL A 93 11.05 -9.44 6.49
C VAL A 93 12.51 -9.35 6.06
N SER A 94 12.95 -10.24 5.17
CA SER A 94 14.29 -10.19 4.60
C SER A 94 14.34 -10.73 3.19
N ALA A 95 15.32 -10.25 2.42
CA ALA A 95 15.74 -10.88 1.17
C ALA A 95 17.16 -10.45 0.80
N ARG A 96 17.87 -11.30 0.07
CA ARG A 96 19.12 -10.93 -0.61
C ARG A 96 18.77 -10.34 -1.97
N ASN A 97 19.22 -9.11 -2.19
CA ASN A 97 19.06 -8.41 -3.46
C ASN A 97 20.14 -8.87 -4.46
N ASN A 98 19.69 -9.38 -5.61
CA ASN A 98 20.57 -9.80 -6.71
C ASN A 98 20.45 -8.86 -7.93
N SER A 99 19.58 -7.84 -7.87
CA SER A 99 19.28 -6.93 -8.98
C SER A 99 19.86 -5.52 -8.83
N SER A 100 20.34 -5.14 -7.64
CA SER A 100 20.64 -3.75 -7.25
C SER A 100 19.41 -2.84 -7.18
N ASP A 101 18.19 -3.39 -7.16
CA ASP A 101 16.95 -2.60 -7.10
C ASP A 101 15.75 -3.40 -6.52
N THR A 102 15.99 -4.42 -5.69
CA THR A 102 14.89 -5.31 -5.25
C THR A 102 13.96 -4.61 -4.26
N PHE A 103 12.66 -4.59 -4.57
CA PHE A 103 11.60 -4.22 -3.64
C PHE A 103 10.94 -5.47 -3.05
N VAL A 104 11.02 -5.65 -1.73
CA VAL A 104 10.28 -6.69 -1.00
C VAL A 104 9.21 -6.03 -0.15
N TYR A 105 7.97 -6.44 -0.34
CA TYR A 105 6.84 -5.74 0.23
C TYR A 105 5.75 -6.69 0.72
N LEU A 106 4.89 -6.14 1.57
CA LEU A 106 3.65 -6.71 2.04
C LEU A 106 2.52 -5.88 1.46
N LYS A 107 1.41 -6.53 1.10
CA LYS A 107 0.18 -5.87 0.67
C LYS A 107 -1.02 -6.35 1.46
N LYS A 108 -1.99 -5.47 1.65
CA LYS A 108 -3.28 -5.77 2.29
C LYS A 108 -4.39 -4.96 1.67
N GLN A 109 -5.55 -5.58 1.43
CA GLN A 109 -6.76 -4.86 1.06
C GLN A 109 -7.52 -4.47 2.32
N LEU A 110 -7.82 -3.19 2.46
CA LEU A 110 -8.62 -2.63 3.53
C LEU A 110 -10.02 -2.33 3.00
N THR A 111 -11.04 -2.55 3.82
CA THR A 111 -12.45 -2.45 3.42
C THR A 111 -13.25 -1.49 4.29
N GLY A 112 -14.45 -1.16 3.82
CA GLY A 112 -15.45 -0.41 4.56
C GLY A 112 -15.32 1.11 4.42
N PHE A 113 -14.50 1.61 3.49
CA PHE A 113 -14.48 3.03 3.16
C PHE A 113 -15.79 3.46 2.48
N THR A 114 -16.06 4.76 2.45
CA THR A 114 -17.14 5.29 1.62
C THR A 114 -16.75 5.12 0.17
N ALA A 115 -17.54 4.39 -0.62
CA ALA A 115 -17.24 4.08 -2.02
C ALA A 115 -16.91 5.34 -2.84
N ASN A 116 -16.04 5.18 -3.83
CA ASN A 116 -15.63 6.26 -4.74
C ASN A 116 -15.15 7.56 -4.06
N THR A 117 -14.63 7.49 -2.85
CA THR A 117 -14.19 8.67 -2.09
C THR A 117 -12.67 8.75 -2.03
N SER A 118 -12.13 9.97 -2.17
CA SER A 118 -10.71 10.24 -2.04
C SER A 118 -10.31 10.45 -0.57
N TYR A 119 -9.19 9.86 -0.18
CA TYR A 119 -8.60 9.97 1.15
C TYR A 119 -7.12 10.31 1.04
N THR A 120 -6.63 11.21 1.89
CA THR A 120 -5.20 11.38 2.15
C THR A 120 -4.75 10.30 3.12
N VAL A 121 -3.64 9.63 2.81
CA VAL A 121 -3.13 8.51 3.61
C VAL A 121 -1.84 8.88 4.33
N THR A 122 -1.75 8.52 5.61
CA THR A 122 -0.50 8.58 6.39
C THR A 122 -0.20 7.25 7.08
N PHE A 123 1.07 7.06 7.40
CA PHE A 123 1.62 5.84 7.97
C PHE A 123 2.42 6.15 9.22
N THR A 124 2.28 5.29 10.23
CA THR A 124 3.22 5.16 11.33
C THR A 124 3.75 3.74 11.32
N VAL A 125 5.05 3.58 11.13
CA VAL A 125 5.70 2.26 11.02
C VAL A 125 6.77 2.16 12.10
N ASN A 126 6.67 1.13 12.92
CA ASN A 126 7.68 0.80 13.91
C ASN A 126 8.40 -0.48 13.48
N LEU A 127 9.72 -0.43 13.35
CA LEU A 127 10.53 -1.57 12.97
C LEU A 127 11.83 -1.66 13.77
N LEU A 128 12.45 -2.84 13.77
CA LEU A 128 13.82 -3.05 14.22
C LEU A 128 14.71 -3.33 13.02
N THR A 129 15.91 -2.75 13.03
CA THR A 129 16.91 -2.91 11.97
C THR A 129 18.30 -3.09 12.56
N ILE A 130 19.09 -3.97 11.94
CA ILE A 130 20.51 -4.20 12.27
C ILE A 130 21.44 -3.52 11.25
N ALA A 131 20.90 -2.93 10.18
CA ALA A 131 21.67 -2.33 9.11
C ALA A 131 22.50 -1.14 9.64
N PRO A 132 23.84 -1.17 9.56
CA PRO A 132 24.65 -0.11 10.11
C PRO A 132 24.59 1.15 9.23
N THR A 133 24.90 2.29 9.84
CA THR A 133 24.91 3.61 9.20
C THR A 133 26.34 4.02 8.84
N GLY A 134 26.54 4.59 7.66
CA GLY A 134 27.80 5.13 7.16
C GLY A 134 28.76 4.05 6.67
N CYS A 135 28.27 2.85 6.37
CA CYS A 135 29.10 1.70 6.05
C CYS A 135 29.07 1.34 4.57
N LEU A 136 30.26 1.07 4.04
CA LEU A 136 30.38 0.48 2.71
C LEU A 136 29.93 -0.97 2.77
N GLY A 137 29.14 -1.36 1.78
CA GLY A 137 28.64 -2.72 1.62
C GLY A 137 28.82 -3.21 0.18
N ALA A 138 28.28 -4.40 -0.10
CA ALA A 138 28.17 -4.93 -1.45
C ALA A 138 27.31 -4.01 -2.33
N GLY A 139 27.94 -3.35 -3.32
CA GLY A 139 27.29 -2.48 -4.30
C GLY A 139 26.83 -1.12 -3.76
N ALA A 140 26.25 -1.08 -2.56
CA ALA A 140 25.75 0.12 -1.92
C ALA A 140 25.85 0.04 -0.39
N THR A 141 25.31 1.03 0.32
CA THR A 141 25.31 1.04 1.79
C THR A 141 24.18 0.16 2.34
N PRO A 142 24.42 -0.65 3.38
CA PRO A 142 23.41 -1.58 3.91
C PRO A 142 22.24 -0.88 4.60
N GLY A 143 22.45 0.33 5.14
CA GLY A 143 21.43 1.14 5.79
C GLY A 143 20.78 2.15 4.84
N GLU A 144 21.59 3.06 4.29
CA GLU A 144 21.15 4.26 3.58
C GLU A 144 20.76 4.05 2.12
N SER A 145 21.04 2.87 1.56
CA SER A 145 20.61 2.47 0.23
C SER A 145 19.46 1.46 0.27
N VAL A 146 18.80 1.34 1.43
CA VAL A 146 17.65 0.48 1.63
C VAL A 146 16.54 1.30 2.27
N TRP A 147 15.49 1.56 1.51
CA TRP A 147 14.44 2.52 1.86
C TRP A 147 13.19 1.81 2.36
N ALA A 148 12.65 2.25 3.49
CA ALA A 148 11.30 1.88 3.90
C ALA A 148 10.29 2.68 3.06
N VAL A 149 9.45 1.98 2.31
CA VAL A 149 8.46 2.58 1.40
C VAL A 149 7.08 2.07 1.78
N ALA A 150 6.11 2.97 1.88
CA ALA A 150 4.71 2.65 2.11
C ALA A 150 3.82 3.36 1.11
N GLY A 151 2.65 2.82 0.80
CA GLY A 151 1.76 3.45 -0.15
C GLY A 151 0.35 2.87 -0.14
N ALA A 152 -0.50 3.50 -0.94
CA ALA A 152 -1.89 3.10 -1.09
C ALA A 152 -2.37 3.33 -2.53
N ALA A 153 -3.24 2.44 -3.02
CA ALA A 153 -3.80 2.50 -4.36
C ALA A 153 -5.19 1.87 -4.42
N PRO A 154 -6.02 2.24 -5.42
CA PRO A 154 -7.26 1.51 -5.71
C PRO A 154 -6.98 0.12 -6.28
N ALA A 155 -5.91 -0.02 -7.06
CA ALA A 155 -5.52 -1.27 -7.69
C ALA A 155 -4.61 -2.10 -6.78
N GLU A 156 -4.68 -3.43 -6.93
CA GLU A 156 -3.81 -4.35 -6.19
C GLU A 156 -2.32 -4.11 -6.53
N PRO A 157 -1.45 -3.90 -5.52
CA PRO A 157 -0.01 -3.94 -5.68
C PRO A 157 0.42 -5.36 -6.07
N LYS A 158 1.13 -5.54 -7.17
CA LYS A 158 1.56 -6.86 -7.63
C LYS A 158 2.83 -6.78 -8.46
N ALA A 159 3.55 -7.88 -8.55
CA ALA A 159 4.61 -8.04 -9.52
C ALA A 159 4.02 -8.28 -10.91
N VAL A 160 4.52 -7.56 -11.91
CA VAL A 160 4.14 -7.70 -13.32
C VAL A 160 5.35 -8.06 -14.14
N THR A 161 5.29 -9.19 -14.84
CA THR A 161 6.37 -9.64 -15.71
C THR A 161 6.22 -9.03 -17.11
N GLU A 162 7.22 -8.28 -17.54
CA GLU A 162 7.33 -7.63 -18.85
C GLU A 162 8.64 -8.06 -19.52
N GLY A 163 8.56 -9.08 -20.39
CA GLY A 163 9.75 -9.72 -20.95
C GLY A 163 10.55 -10.41 -19.85
N SER A 164 11.83 -10.02 -19.67
CA SER A 164 12.67 -10.51 -18.58
C SER A 164 12.53 -9.69 -17.30
N ASN A 165 11.82 -8.56 -17.30
CA ASN A 165 11.70 -7.70 -16.12
C ASN A 165 10.48 -8.10 -15.29
N VAL A 166 10.61 -8.02 -13.97
CA VAL A 166 9.52 -8.17 -13.00
C VAL A 166 9.41 -6.84 -12.27
N LYS A 167 8.36 -6.08 -12.55
CA LYS A 167 8.17 -4.71 -12.07
C LYS A 167 7.06 -4.61 -11.03
N PHE A 168 7.15 -3.62 -10.15
CA PHE A 168 6.01 -3.25 -9.31
C PHE A 168 4.89 -2.62 -10.16
N SER A 169 3.63 -3.01 -9.94
CA SER A 169 2.49 -2.56 -10.76
C SER A 169 2.09 -1.10 -10.56
N LEU A 170 2.56 -0.45 -9.49
CA LEU A 170 2.18 0.90 -9.10
C LEU A 170 3.38 1.85 -9.17
N ASP A 171 3.12 3.15 -9.31
CA ASP A 171 4.17 4.15 -9.19
C ASP A 171 4.55 4.35 -7.72
N LYS A 172 5.52 3.55 -7.25
CA LYS A 172 6.14 3.70 -5.93
C LYS A 172 7.34 4.65 -5.93
N GLY A 173 7.79 5.10 -7.10
CA GLY A 173 9.08 5.76 -7.27
C GLY A 173 10.27 4.79 -7.23
N ASN A 174 11.47 5.32 -7.04
CA ASN A 174 12.71 4.55 -6.99
C ASN A 174 13.83 5.31 -6.26
N ASN A 175 14.82 4.61 -5.72
CA ASN A 175 16.05 5.18 -5.15
C ASN A 175 15.80 6.28 -4.10
N GLY A 176 14.87 6.04 -3.18
CA GLY A 176 14.51 7.00 -2.13
C GLY A 176 13.65 8.18 -2.61
N THR A 177 13.24 8.19 -3.88
CA THR A 177 12.25 9.15 -4.40
C THR A 177 10.87 8.50 -4.39
N ALA A 178 9.88 9.18 -3.80
CA ALA A 178 8.50 8.72 -3.78
C ALA A 178 7.82 8.88 -5.16
N GLY A 179 6.94 7.95 -5.48
CA GLY A 179 6.06 8.01 -6.65
C GLY A 179 4.66 8.52 -6.27
N ALA A 180 3.76 8.55 -7.25
CA ALA A 180 2.40 9.06 -7.06
C ALA A 180 1.57 8.27 -6.03
N THR A 181 1.89 7.00 -5.79
CA THR A 181 1.13 6.12 -4.89
C THR A 181 1.83 5.81 -3.57
N SER A 182 3.00 6.40 -3.32
CA SER A 182 3.86 6.06 -2.19
C SER A 182 4.33 7.27 -1.38
N VAL A 183 4.89 6.95 -0.22
CA VAL A 183 5.83 7.78 0.52
C VAL A 183 7.10 6.98 0.78
N VAL A 184 8.24 7.66 0.74
CA VAL A 184 9.49 7.14 1.30
C VAL A 184 9.55 7.57 2.76
N LEU A 185 9.51 6.61 3.67
CA LEU A 185 9.46 6.83 5.11
C LEU A 185 10.84 7.20 5.69
N GLY A 186 11.90 6.72 5.03
CA GLY A 186 13.30 6.90 5.42
C GLY A 186 14.12 5.66 5.05
N ASP A 187 15.44 5.74 5.17
CA ASP A 187 16.34 4.59 5.05
C ASP A 187 16.22 3.66 6.29
N ILE A 188 16.77 2.44 6.25
CA ILE A 188 16.77 1.52 7.41
C ILE A 188 18.05 1.55 8.25
N GLY A 189 18.95 2.51 8.05
CA GLY A 189 20.18 2.64 8.83
C GLY A 189 19.89 2.84 10.31
N ASN A 190 20.53 2.05 11.16
CA ASN A 190 20.25 1.97 12.60
C ASN A 190 20.91 3.07 13.44
N GLY A 191 21.60 4.03 12.81
CA GLY A 191 22.32 5.12 13.46
C GLY A 191 23.66 4.71 14.11
N ARG A 192 24.08 3.46 13.97
CA ARG A 192 25.33 2.93 14.54
C ARG A 192 26.38 2.81 13.46
N GLY A 193 27.54 3.41 13.72
CA GLY A 193 28.69 3.36 12.82
C GLY A 193 29.33 1.97 12.72
N CYS A 194 30.15 1.78 11.68
CA CYS A 194 30.71 0.48 11.28
C CYS A 194 31.65 -0.17 12.31
N SER A 195 32.25 0.62 13.20
CA SER A 195 33.16 0.14 14.24
C SER A 195 32.43 -0.29 15.51
N LEU A 196 31.12 -0.05 15.62
CA LEU A 196 30.32 -0.47 16.76
C LEU A 196 29.83 -1.92 16.57
N PRO A 197 29.63 -2.65 17.67
CA PRO A 197 28.97 -3.95 17.60
C PRO A 197 27.61 -3.85 16.92
N GLN A 198 27.32 -4.81 16.03
CA GLN A 198 26.03 -4.93 15.39
C GLN A 198 24.96 -5.20 16.43
N GLN A 199 23.90 -4.41 16.37
CA GLN A 199 22.77 -4.49 17.28
C GLN A 199 21.52 -4.04 16.53
N TYR A 200 20.40 -4.71 16.78
CA TYR A 200 19.10 -4.21 16.33
C TYR A 200 18.77 -2.91 17.07
N THR A 201 18.29 -1.90 16.34
CA THR A 201 17.81 -0.64 16.90
C THR A 201 16.38 -0.40 16.43
N PRO A 202 15.48 0.13 17.27
CA PRO A 202 14.16 0.55 16.83
C PRO A 202 14.21 1.80 15.95
N LYS A 203 13.41 1.81 14.89
CA LYS A 203 13.11 2.99 14.07
C LYS A 203 11.60 3.18 13.98
N LEU A 204 11.18 4.43 14.21
CA LEU A 204 9.80 4.84 14.17
C LEU A 204 9.63 5.90 13.08
N TYR A 205 8.98 5.52 11.99
CA TYR A 205 8.65 6.44 10.92
C TYR A 205 7.25 6.99 11.09
N ARG A 206 7.10 8.27 10.77
CA ARG A 206 5.82 8.98 10.68
C ARG A 206 5.90 9.95 9.51
N ASN A 207 4.90 9.95 8.65
CA ASN A 207 4.73 11.00 7.65
C ASN A 207 3.51 11.87 7.98
N VAL A 208 3.64 13.17 7.72
CA VAL A 208 2.56 14.15 7.93
C VAL A 208 1.71 14.37 6.68
N ALA A 209 2.22 13.96 5.51
CA ALA A 209 1.53 13.96 4.24
C ALA A 209 1.89 12.68 3.48
N GLY A 210 0.93 12.09 2.77
CA GLY A 210 1.15 10.94 1.90
C GLY A 210 0.21 10.96 0.71
N PRO A 211 0.15 9.87 -0.08
CA PRO A 211 -0.61 9.85 -1.32
C PRO A 211 -2.10 10.04 -1.06
N THR A 212 -2.77 10.64 -2.04
CA THR A 212 -4.23 10.64 -2.11
C THR A 212 -4.66 9.40 -2.86
N VAL A 213 -5.57 8.63 -2.29
CA VAL A 213 -6.12 7.40 -2.88
C VAL A 213 -7.64 7.49 -2.93
N LYS A 214 -8.23 7.06 -4.04
CA LYS A 214 -9.68 6.91 -4.18
C LYS A 214 -10.06 5.47 -3.87
N SER A 215 -11.02 5.25 -2.97
CA SER A 215 -11.57 3.91 -2.75
C SER A 215 -12.34 3.44 -4.00
N ASP A 216 -12.41 2.13 -4.21
CA ASP A 216 -13.21 1.54 -5.29
C ASP A 216 -14.73 1.67 -5.04
N ALA A 217 -15.53 1.08 -5.95
CA ALA A 217 -16.98 1.09 -5.89
C ALA A 217 -17.54 0.29 -4.70
N GLU A 218 -16.75 -0.62 -4.14
CA GLU A 218 -17.07 -1.44 -2.98
C GLU A 218 -16.50 -0.86 -1.67
N GLY A 219 -15.87 0.31 -1.72
CA GLY A 219 -15.28 0.94 -0.55
C GLY A 219 -14.02 0.24 -0.05
N LYS A 220 -13.16 -0.22 -0.96
CA LYS A 220 -11.87 -0.86 -0.66
C LYS A 220 -10.70 -0.03 -1.16
N ILE A 221 -9.59 -0.17 -0.46
CA ILE A 221 -8.29 0.45 -0.77
C ILE A 221 -7.20 -0.59 -0.50
N TRP A 222 -6.23 -0.71 -1.40
CA TRP A 222 -5.01 -1.46 -1.13
C TRP A 222 -3.96 -0.59 -0.46
N VAL A 223 -3.24 -1.18 0.48
CA VAL A 223 -2.03 -0.62 1.07
C VAL A 223 -0.86 -1.56 0.86
N TYR A 224 0.33 -0.98 0.81
CA TYR A 224 1.58 -1.74 0.76
C TYR A 224 2.65 -1.10 1.65
N LEU A 225 3.57 -1.93 2.15
CA LEU A 225 4.72 -1.54 2.97
C LEU A 225 5.87 -2.50 2.65
N GLY A 226 7.07 -1.97 2.42
CA GLY A 226 8.23 -2.80 2.10
C GLY A 226 9.56 -2.10 2.28
N ILE A 227 10.62 -2.84 1.96
CA ILE A 227 11.98 -2.31 1.83
C ILE A 227 12.41 -2.36 0.37
N ASP A 228 12.91 -1.23 -0.13
CA ASP A 228 13.38 -1.02 -1.49
C ASP A 228 14.91 -0.90 -1.47
N SER A 229 15.60 -1.91 -1.99
CA SER A 229 17.01 -2.16 -1.71
C SER A 229 17.87 -1.98 -2.95
N ALA A 230 18.81 -1.02 -2.91
CA ALA A 230 19.93 -0.95 -3.84
C ALA A 230 21.21 -1.64 -3.30
N TYR A 231 21.18 -2.10 -2.05
CA TYR A 231 22.25 -2.89 -1.42
C TYR A 231 22.24 -4.33 -1.94
N ASN A 232 23.38 -4.87 -2.40
CA ASN A 232 23.50 -6.17 -3.09
C ASN A 232 23.77 -7.36 -2.14
N ASP A 233 23.25 -7.29 -0.92
CA ASP A 233 23.28 -8.38 0.05
C ASP A 233 21.93 -8.49 0.77
N LEU A 234 21.90 -9.25 1.86
CA LEU A 234 20.73 -9.44 2.71
C LEU A 234 20.36 -8.15 3.41
N SER A 235 19.18 -7.63 3.09
CA SER A 235 18.49 -6.61 3.88
C SER A 235 17.45 -7.29 4.76
N SER A 236 17.32 -6.85 6.02
CA SER A 236 16.33 -7.40 6.94
C SER A 236 15.80 -6.39 7.95
N VAL A 237 14.52 -6.53 8.30
CA VAL A 237 13.85 -5.76 9.36
C VAL A 237 12.89 -6.65 10.14
N TYR A 238 12.62 -6.30 11.39
CA TYR A 238 11.44 -6.80 12.13
C TYR A 238 10.38 -5.71 12.14
N LEU A 239 9.27 -5.89 11.43
CA LEU A 239 8.13 -5.01 11.49
C LEU A 239 7.34 -5.28 12.78
N GLN A 240 7.36 -4.30 13.69
CA GLN A 240 6.66 -4.39 14.97
C GLN A 240 5.23 -3.88 14.85
N SER A 241 5.01 -2.82 14.10
CA SER A 241 3.65 -2.38 13.80
C SER A 241 3.59 -1.48 12.58
N VAL A 242 2.43 -1.49 11.95
CA VAL A 242 2.02 -0.50 10.95
C VAL A 242 0.66 0.04 11.36
N THR A 243 0.55 1.37 11.38
CA THR A 243 -0.72 2.08 11.48
C THR A 243 -0.91 2.90 10.22
N THR A 244 -2.03 2.71 9.54
CA THR A 244 -2.42 3.49 8.37
C THR A 244 -3.65 4.32 8.70
N SER A 245 -3.54 5.62 8.50
CA SER A 245 -4.61 6.59 8.76
C SER A 245 -5.07 7.21 7.46
N PHE A 246 -6.38 7.38 7.33
CA PHE A 246 -7.05 7.91 6.14
C PHE A 246 -7.94 9.07 6.56
N VAL A 247 -7.79 10.21 5.90
CA VAL A 247 -8.63 11.38 6.12
C VAL A 247 -9.34 11.71 4.79
N PRO A 248 -10.68 11.80 4.74
CA PRO A 248 -11.39 12.19 3.53
C PRO A 248 -10.88 13.51 2.98
N VAL A 249 -10.66 13.59 1.68
CA VAL A 249 -10.37 14.85 1.00
C VAL A 249 -11.69 15.59 0.86
N THR A 250 -11.85 16.70 1.58
CA THR A 250 -13.00 17.58 1.41
C THR A 250 -12.91 18.27 0.05
N THR A 251 -13.86 17.99 -0.83
CA THR A 251 -14.04 18.80 -2.04
C THR A 251 -14.60 20.15 -1.60
N SER A 252 -13.81 21.21 -1.77
CA SER A 252 -14.27 22.60 -1.68
C SER A 252 -15.24 22.94 -2.80
#